data_AF-A0A1L7XXU8-F1
#
_entry.id   AF-A0A1L7XXU8-F1
#
_cell.length_a   1.000
_cell.length_b   1.000
_cell.length_c   1.000
_cell.angle_alpha   90.00
_cell.angle_beta   90.00
_cell.angle_gamma   90.00
#
_symmetry.space_group_name_H-M   'P 1'
#
loop_
_entity.id
_entity.type
_entity.pdbx_description
1 polymer ?
#
loop_
_entity_poly.entity_id
_entity_poly.type
_entity_poly.pdbx_seq_one_letter_code
_entity_poly.pdbx_strand_id
1 'polypeptide(L)'
;MAEATTTSPAFWTSFSPDLRTEFRNHLDPNTLGAVIEDPDSESSRSEISTMAQKLLHASKWKEAEELLTYHYLARTAALGGRANADTMYTLFSVGYAQLGQEDFVKSEKTWRQLLALKLDAQDSKLRSFLGVESNLGFALNKLRKYAEAEEVLRELLPKMQKEFHESDPRLLGCMRHLMEALLGLGRVEDARVLNDEGMKLAVSVNEAHREAEIESMEEIRMKIDDA
;
A
#
# COMPACT_ATOMS: atom_id res chain seq x y z
N MET A 1 37.71 -14.55 -4.36
CA MET A 1 37.04 -14.75 -3.06
C MET A 1 36.91 -13.38 -2.44
N ALA A 2 35.73 -12.78 -2.51
CA ALA A 2 35.47 -11.47 -1.91
C ALA A 2 34.98 -11.71 -0.48
N GLU A 3 35.64 -11.06 0.48
CA GLU A 3 35.37 -11.12 1.91
C GLU A 3 33.92 -10.69 2.18
N ALA A 4 33.17 -11.55 2.87
CA ALA A 4 31.85 -11.24 3.38
C ALA A 4 32.00 -10.13 4.43
N THR A 5 31.55 -8.93 4.07
CA THR A 5 31.48 -7.78 4.97
C THR A 5 30.55 -8.13 6.14
N THR A 6 31.14 -8.29 7.32
CA THR A 6 30.47 -8.28 8.61
C THR A 6 29.80 -6.92 8.82
N THR A 7 28.48 -6.84 8.65
CA THR A 7 27.71 -5.67 9.10
C THR A 7 26.52 -6.08 9.94
N SER A 8 26.79 -6.69 11.10
CA SER A 8 25.81 -7.00 12.14
C SER A 8 25.45 -5.79 13.06
N PRO A 9 26.34 -4.83 13.39
CA PRO A 9 25.97 -3.71 14.27
C PRO A 9 25.11 -2.62 13.60
N ALA A 10 25.25 -2.43 12.28
CA ALA A 10 24.60 -1.33 11.56
C ALA A 10 23.08 -1.50 11.48
N PHE A 11 22.60 -2.73 11.22
CA PHE A 11 21.17 -3.06 11.18
C PHE A 11 20.43 -2.64 12.47
N TRP A 12 20.92 -3.11 13.62
CA TRP A 12 20.25 -2.85 14.88
C TRP A 12 20.36 -1.39 15.32
N THR A 13 21.53 -0.76 15.10
CA THR A 13 21.75 0.62 15.55
C THR A 13 21.14 1.67 14.62
N SER A 14 20.76 1.32 13.39
CA SER A 14 20.04 2.22 12.49
C SER A 14 18.59 2.45 12.89
N PHE A 15 18.00 1.57 13.70
CA PHE A 15 16.58 1.67 14.06
C PHE A 15 16.33 2.57 15.26
N SER A 16 15.17 3.24 15.22
CA SER A 16 14.63 4.06 16.30
C SER A 16 14.53 3.26 17.62
N PRO A 17 14.61 3.93 18.78
CA PRO A 17 14.38 3.27 20.07
C PRO A 17 13.04 2.55 20.15
N ASP A 18 12.01 3.10 19.49
CA ASP A 18 10.66 2.53 19.47
C ASP A 18 10.64 1.22 18.68
N LEU A 19 11.16 1.22 17.44
CA LEU A 19 11.23 -0.02 16.65
C LEU A 19 12.09 -1.09 17.32
N ARG A 20 13.21 -0.72 17.97
CA ARG A 20 14.00 -1.67 18.78
C ARG A 20 13.23 -2.22 19.98
N THR A 21 12.33 -1.44 20.57
CA THR A 21 11.46 -1.89 21.65
C THR A 21 10.43 -2.88 21.12
N GLU A 22 9.85 -2.60 19.96
CA GLU A 22 8.93 -3.51 19.28
C GLU A 22 9.59 -4.88 19.00
N PHE A 23 10.82 -4.90 18.48
CA PHE A 23 11.57 -6.14 18.30
C PHE A 23 11.74 -6.94 19.60
N ARG A 24 12.07 -6.28 20.72
CA ARG A 24 12.22 -6.95 22.02
C ARG A 24 10.90 -7.46 22.60
N ASN A 25 9.79 -6.83 22.27
CA ASN A 25 8.46 -7.23 22.73
C ASN A 25 7.92 -8.44 21.96
N HIS A 26 8.37 -8.64 20.72
CA HIS A 26 7.78 -9.60 19.80
C HIS A 26 8.67 -10.80 19.46
N LEU A 27 9.98 -10.72 19.71
CA LEU A 27 10.93 -11.82 19.51
C LEU A 27 11.60 -12.22 20.82
N ASP A 28 11.81 -13.52 21.03
CA ASP A 28 12.63 -13.99 22.13
C ASP A 28 14.11 -13.61 21.92
N PRO A 29 14.94 -13.57 22.98
CA PRO A 29 16.33 -13.13 22.88
C PRO A 29 17.20 -13.89 21.89
N ASN A 30 16.95 -15.19 21.68
CA ASN A 30 17.75 -15.99 20.74
C ASN A 30 17.39 -15.65 19.30
N THR A 31 16.09 -15.58 19.00
CA THR A 31 15.59 -15.19 17.68
C THR A 31 16.01 -13.76 17.34
N LEU A 32 15.89 -12.83 18.30
CA LEU A 32 16.35 -11.45 18.12
C LEU A 32 17.87 -11.40 17.87
N GLY A 33 18.67 -12.18 18.60
CA GLY A 33 20.10 -12.30 18.39
C GLY A 33 20.45 -12.74 16.96
N ALA A 34 19.78 -13.78 16.46
CA ALA A 34 19.96 -14.28 15.09
C ALA A 34 19.57 -13.24 14.02
N VAL A 35 18.48 -12.51 14.24
CA VAL A 35 18.05 -11.42 13.34
C VAL A 35 19.07 -10.28 13.30
N ILE A 36 19.69 -9.95 14.45
CA ILE A 36 20.73 -8.91 14.52
C ILE A 36 22.06 -9.38 13.90
N GLU A 37 22.42 -10.65 14.08
CA GLU A 37 23.66 -11.22 13.56
C GLU A 37 23.65 -11.33 12.04
N ASP A 38 22.57 -11.88 11.48
CA ASP A 38 22.39 -12.05 10.04
C ASP A 38 20.95 -11.69 9.65
N PRO A 39 20.63 -10.39 9.45
CA PRO A 39 19.30 -9.95 9.06
C PRO A 39 18.89 -10.45 7.65
N ASP A 40 19.84 -10.95 6.85
CA ASP A 40 19.59 -11.38 5.49
C ASP A 40 19.34 -12.87 5.32
N SER A 41 19.60 -13.66 6.36
CA SER A 41 19.24 -15.08 6.43
C SER A 41 17.76 -15.29 6.12
N GLU A 42 17.40 -16.44 5.56
CA GLU A 42 16.00 -16.78 5.26
C GLU A 42 15.11 -16.74 6.50
N SER A 43 15.62 -17.22 7.64
CA SER A 43 14.91 -17.18 8.91
C SER A 43 14.68 -15.75 9.38
N SER A 44 15.72 -14.91 9.34
CA SER A 44 15.66 -13.52 9.79
C SER A 44 14.69 -12.69 8.94
N ARG A 45 14.66 -12.93 7.63
CA ARG A 45 13.67 -12.32 6.75
C ARG A 45 12.24 -12.69 7.11
N SER A 46 12.00 -13.97 7.42
CA SER A 46 10.66 -14.42 7.81
C SER A 46 10.20 -13.71 9.08
N GLU A 47 11.09 -13.53 10.05
CA GLU A 47 10.82 -12.79 11.28
C GLU A 47 10.57 -11.29 11.00
N ILE A 48 11.42 -10.65 10.18
CA ILE A 48 11.25 -9.25 9.77
C ILE A 48 9.92 -9.03 9.05
N SER A 49 9.56 -9.91 8.12
CA SER A 49 8.29 -9.85 7.39
C SER A 49 7.09 -10.04 8.30
N THR A 50 7.18 -10.98 9.24
CA THR A 50 6.13 -11.21 10.25
C THR A 50 6.00 -10.01 11.17
N MET A 51 7.11 -9.42 11.58
CA MET A 51 7.17 -8.22 12.41
C MET A 51 6.53 -7.03 11.70
N ALA A 52 6.90 -6.78 10.44
CA ALA A 52 6.32 -5.71 9.65
C ALA A 52 4.80 -5.84 9.50
N GLN A 53 4.28 -7.05 9.26
CA GLN A 53 2.84 -7.31 9.21
C GLN A 53 2.14 -7.01 10.54
N LYS A 54 2.75 -7.41 11.67
CA LYS A 54 2.21 -7.08 13.00
C LYS A 54 2.17 -5.58 13.24
N LEU A 55 3.23 -4.85 12.86
CA LEU A 55 3.29 -3.39 13.00
C LEU A 55 2.20 -2.71 12.16
N LEU A 56 2.00 -3.14 10.91
CA LEU A 56 0.93 -2.65 10.05
C LEU A 56 -0.46 -2.91 10.64
N HIS A 57 -0.73 -4.13 11.12
CA HIS A 57 -2.02 -4.45 11.76
C HIS A 57 -2.26 -3.68 13.05
N ALA A 58 -1.20 -3.41 13.82
CA ALA A 58 -1.26 -2.59 15.03
C ALA A 58 -1.31 -1.08 14.73
N SER A 59 -1.37 -0.67 13.46
CA SER A 59 -1.32 0.73 13.04
C SER A 59 -0.07 1.49 13.53
N LYS A 60 1.02 0.76 13.80
CA LYS A 60 2.35 1.32 14.14
C LYS A 60 3.07 1.71 12.86
N TRP A 61 2.50 2.71 12.19
CA TRP A 61 2.84 3.04 10.80
C TRP A 61 4.28 3.51 10.63
N LYS A 62 4.81 4.25 11.61
CA LYS A 62 6.15 4.81 11.57
C LYS A 62 7.22 3.72 11.69
N GLU A 63 7.04 2.81 12.64
CA GLU A 63 7.89 1.65 12.87
C GLU A 63 7.81 0.67 11.69
N ALA A 64 6.61 0.49 11.12
CA ALA A 64 6.41 -0.31 9.91
C ALA A 64 7.16 0.30 8.71
N GLU A 65 7.00 1.60 8.43
CA GLU A 65 7.71 2.29 7.35
C GLU A 65 9.22 2.15 7.51
N GLU A 66 9.74 2.38 8.72
CA GLU A 66 11.16 2.28 9.02
C GLU A 66 11.72 0.88 8.73
N LEU A 67 11.07 -0.16 9.26
CA LEU A 67 11.50 -1.55 9.06
C LEU A 67 11.39 -1.98 7.59
N LEU A 68 10.26 -1.69 6.94
CA LEU A 68 10.01 -2.07 5.55
C LEU A 68 10.93 -1.33 4.58
N THR A 69 11.23 -0.05 4.83
CA THR A 69 12.16 0.72 4.01
C THR A 69 13.57 0.15 4.10
N TYR A 70 14.04 -0.18 5.30
CA TYR A 70 15.31 -0.87 5.48
C TYR A 70 15.33 -2.19 4.69
N HIS A 71 14.30 -3.02 4.88
CA HIS A 71 14.21 -4.33 4.23
C HIS A 71 14.21 -4.21 2.70
N TYR A 72 13.44 -3.27 2.16
CA TYR A 72 13.39 -2.99 0.72
C TYR A 72 14.75 -2.60 0.16
N LEU A 73 15.47 -1.68 0.83
CA LEU A 73 16.78 -1.21 0.37
C LEU A 73 17.83 -2.32 0.43
N ALA A 74 17.87 -3.08 1.53
CA ALA A 74 18.80 -4.20 1.70
C ALA A 74 18.57 -5.29 0.64
N ARG A 75 17.31 -5.69 0.42
CA ARG A 75 16.95 -6.69 -0.59
C ARG A 75 17.28 -6.22 -2.00
N THR A 76 16.95 -4.98 -2.33
CA THR A 76 17.22 -4.40 -3.65
C THR A 76 18.73 -4.35 -3.90
N ALA A 77 19.54 -3.96 -2.90
CA ALA A 77 20.99 -3.98 -2.99
C ALA A 77 21.55 -5.39 -3.21
N ALA A 78 21.08 -6.39 -2.44
CA ALA A 78 21.49 -7.79 -2.58
C ALA A 78 21.14 -8.39 -3.96
N LEU A 79 20.09 -7.89 -4.61
CA LEU A 79 19.69 -8.30 -5.96
C LEU A 79 20.39 -7.55 -7.10
N GLY A 80 21.32 -6.65 -6.77
CA GLY A 80 22.04 -5.81 -7.73
C GLY A 80 21.16 -4.72 -8.35
N GLY A 81 20.21 -4.16 -7.58
CA GLY A 81 19.29 -3.12 -8.04
C GLY A 81 18.07 -3.63 -8.80
N ARG A 82 17.90 -4.95 -8.95
CA ARG A 82 16.76 -5.55 -9.65
C ARG A 82 15.57 -5.71 -8.71
N ALA A 83 14.39 -5.38 -9.21
CA ALA A 83 13.14 -5.70 -8.54
C ALA A 83 12.73 -7.16 -8.78
N ASN A 84 12.14 -7.76 -7.77
CA ASN A 84 11.42 -9.03 -7.82
C ASN A 84 10.09 -8.90 -7.05
N ALA A 85 9.32 -9.99 -6.99
CA ALA A 85 8.06 -10.02 -6.25
C ALA A 85 8.19 -9.50 -4.81
N ASP A 86 9.11 -10.07 -4.05
CA ASP A 86 9.35 -9.75 -2.64
C ASP A 86 9.65 -8.25 -2.40
N THR A 87 10.55 -7.68 -3.20
CA THR A 87 10.86 -6.24 -3.12
C THR A 87 9.68 -5.36 -3.51
N MET A 88 8.87 -5.76 -4.49
CA MET A 88 7.66 -5.01 -4.89
C MET A 88 6.57 -5.07 -3.81
N TYR A 89 6.35 -6.23 -3.19
CA TYR A 89 5.43 -6.37 -2.05
C TYR A 89 5.91 -5.52 -0.86
N THR A 90 7.21 -5.52 -0.57
CA THR A 90 7.77 -4.71 0.52
C THR A 90 7.59 -3.21 0.24
N LEU A 91 7.91 -2.76 -0.99
CA LEU A 91 7.71 -1.37 -1.38
C LEU A 91 6.23 -0.98 -1.36
N PHE A 92 5.33 -1.91 -1.70
CA PHE A 92 3.90 -1.69 -1.55
C PHE A 92 3.53 -1.42 -0.10
N SER A 93 4.02 -2.25 0.82
CA SER A 93 3.79 -2.07 2.25
C SER A 93 4.40 -0.77 2.80
N VAL A 94 5.54 -0.31 2.26
CA VAL A 94 6.10 1.02 2.58
C VAL A 94 5.11 2.12 2.19
N GLY A 95 4.60 2.10 0.95
CA GLY A 95 3.63 3.09 0.48
C GLY A 95 2.36 3.10 1.31
N TYR A 96 1.91 1.92 1.75
CA TYR A 96 0.75 1.75 2.61
C TYR A 96 0.98 2.29 4.03
N ALA A 97 2.14 2.02 4.63
CA ALA A 97 2.52 2.60 5.92
C ALA A 97 2.59 4.15 5.85
N GLN A 98 3.05 4.70 4.72
CA GLN A 98 3.06 6.15 4.50
C GLN A 98 1.65 6.74 4.40
N LEU A 99 0.70 6.02 3.79
CA LEU A 99 -0.72 6.42 3.82
C LEU A 99 -1.28 6.44 5.24
N GLY A 100 -0.97 5.43 6.05
CA GLY A 100 -1.40 5.35 7.44
C GLY A 100 -0.84 6.49 8.32
N GLN A 101 0.33 7.02 7.96
CA GLN A 101 0.91 8.22 8.59
C GLN A 101 0.34 9.54 8.04
N GLU A 102 -0.55 9.48 7.04
CA GLU A 102 -1.01 10.64 6.27
C GLU A 102 0.12 11.41 5.56
N ASP A 103 1.29 10.79 5.36
CA ASP A 103 2.39 11.35 4.57
C ASP A 103 2.14 11.09 3.08
N PHE A 104 1.13 11.77 2.54
CA PHE A 104 0.68 11.59 1.16
C PHE A 104 1.75 11.98 0.15
N VAL A 105 2.67 12.88 0.50
CA VAL A 105 3.79 13.29 -0.37
C VAL A 105 4.80 12.17 -0.55
N LYS A 106 5.20 11.48 0.53
CA LYS A 106 6.05 10.29 0.40
C LYS A 106 5.29 9.15 -0.27
N SER A 107 4.05 8.94 0.12
CA SER A 107 3.22 7.86 -0.43
C SER A 107 3.07 7.99 -1.95
N GLU A 108 2.78 9.20 -2.48
CA GLU A 108 2.74 9.45 -3.92
C GLU A 108 4.06 9.03 -4.61
N LYS A 109 5.21 9.42 -4.05
CA LYS A 109 6.53 9.07 -4.61
C LYS A 109 6.73 7.55 -4.64
N THR A 110 6.40 6.87 -3.56
CA THR A 110 6.51 5.41 -3.44
C THR A 110 5.59 4.70 -4.43
N TRP A 111 4.35 5.14 -4.59
CA TRP A 111 3.43 4.56 -5.57
C TRP A 111 3.88 4.77 -7.01
N ARG A 112 4.38 5.96 -7.36
CA ARG A 112 4.96 6.20 -8.68
C ARG A 112 6.20 5.33 -8.94
N GLN A 113 7.06 5.16 -7.94
CA GLN A 113 8.20 4.24 -8.04
C GLN A 113 7.73 2.80 -8.29
N LEU A 114 6.73 2.32 -7.55
CA LEU A 114 6.20 0.97 -7.72
C LEU A 114 5.52 0.79 -9.09
N LEU A 115 4.83 1.80 -9.62
CA LEU A 115 4.27 1.77 -10.97
C LEU A 115 5.35 1.66 -12.04
N ALA A 116 6.46 2.39 -11.90
CA ALA A 116 7.59 2.28 -12.83
C ALA A 116 8.17 0.86 -12.83
N LEU A 117 8.39 0.28 -11.64
CA LEU A 117 8.86 -1.11 -11.50
C LEU A 117 7.88 -2.12 -12.10
N LYS A 118 6.57 -1.88 -11.94
CA LYS A 118 5.50 -2.70 -12.51
C LYS A 118 5.54 -2.69 -14.04
N LEU A 119 5.73 -1.52 -14.65
CA LEU A 119 5.82 -1.38 -16.11
C LEU A 119 7.06 -2.09 -16.68
N ASP A 120 8.18 -2.03 -15.97
CA ASP A 120 9.43 -2.67 -16.38
C ASP A 120 9.46 -4.18 -16.11
N ALA A 121 8.55 -4.70 -15.28
CA ALA A 121 8.51 -6.10 -14.90
C ALA A 121 8.10 -7.00 -16.09
N GLN A 122 8.95 -7.99 -16.40
CA GLN A 122 8.64 -9.01 -17.41
C GLN A 122 7.62 -10.05 -16.92
N ASP A 123 7.50 -10.23 -15.60
CA ASP A 123 6.54 -11.15 -14.99
C ASP A 123 5.12 -10.55 -14.98
N SER A 124 4.16 -11.27 -15.57
CA SER A 124 2.76 -10.83 -15.65
C SER A 124 2.07 -10.75 -14.28
N LYS A 125 2.50 -11.52 -13.29
CA LYS A 125 1.96 -11.45 -11.92
C LYS A 125 2.39 -10.16 -11.21
N LEU A 126 3.59 -9.69 -11.49
CA LEU A 126 4.05 -8.38 -10.99
C LEU A 126 3.26 -7.24 -11.65
N ARG A 127 2.91 -7.40 -12.92
CA ARG A 127 2.06 -6.45 -13.67
C ARG A 127 0.58 -6.45 -13.24
N SER A 128 0.07 -7.47 -12.55
CA SER A 128 -1.33 -7.52 -12.11
C SER A 128 -1.56 -6.91 -10.72
N PHE A 129 -0.58 -6.21 -10.15
CA PHE A 129 -0.74 -5.56 -8.85
C PHE A 129 -1.67 -4.33 -8.98
N LEU A 130 -2.98 -4.53 -9.01
CA LEU A 130 -3.97 -3.47 -9.27
C LEU A 130 -4.17 -2.47 -8.11
N GLY A 131 -3.67 -2.79 -6.91
CA GLY A 131 -3.78 -1.90 -5.75
C GLY A 131 -2.93 -0.63 -5.82
N VAL A 132 -1.91 -0.59 -6.69
CA VAL A 132 -0.96 0.55 -6.74
C VAL A 132 -1.64 1.81 -7.27
N GLU A 133 -2.29 1.71 -8.43
CA GLU A 133 -2.96 2.83 -9.08
C GLU A 133 -4.09 3.40 -8.20
N SER A 134 -4.85 2.54 -7.52
CA SER A 134 -5.92 2.98 -6.61
C SER A 134 -5.38 3.78 -5.42
N ASN A 135 -4.31 3.28 -4.78
CA ASN A 135 -3.65 3.97 -3.67
C ASN A 135 -2.94 5.25 -4.12
N LEU A 136 -2.41 5.30 -5.34
CA LEU A 136 -1.91 6.54 -5.94
C LEU A 136 -3.04 7.56 -6.11
N GLY A 137 -4.18 7.14 -6.66
CA GLY A 137 -5.37 8.00 -6.79
C GLY A 137 -5.83 8.56 -5.45
N PHE A 138 -5.85 7.73 -4.40
CA PHE A 138 -6.13 8.17 -3.03
C PHE A 138 -5.13 9.21 -2.53
N ALA A 139 -3.83 8.96 -2.65
CA ALA A 139 -2.80 9.92 -2.23
C ALA A 139 -2.92 11.25 -2.99
N LEU A 140 -3.19 11.20 -4.30
CA LEU A 140 -3.40 12.39 -5.14
C LEU A 140 -4.63 13.19 -4.71
N ASN A 141 -5.74 12.54 -4.37
CA ASN A 141 -6.92 13.21 -3.82
C ASN A 141 -6.62 13.96 -2.52
N LYS A 142 -5.87 13.33 -1.60
CA LYS A 142 -5.47 13.97 -0.34
C LYS A 142 -4.51 15.14 -0.54
N LEU A 143 -3.71 15.10 -1.61
CA LEU A 143 -2.89 16.22 -2.07
C LEU A 143 -3.66 17.25 -2.91
N ARG A 144 -4.98 17.09 -3.10
CA ARG A 144 -5.84 17.93 -3.94
C ARG A 144 -5.43 17.97 -5.41
N LYS A 145 -4.69 16.97 -5.88
CA LYS A 145 -4.31 16.80 -7.29
C LYS A 145 -5.41 16.04 -8.04
N TYR A 146 -6.62 16.58 -8.01
CA TYR A 146 -7.82 15.86 -8.42
C TYR A 146 -7.83 15.46 -9.91
N ALA A 147 -7.27 16.29 -10.79
CA ALA A 147 -7.16 15.97 -12.22
C ALA A 147 -6.27 14.75 -12.48
N GLU A 148 -5.11 14.67 -11.82
CA GLU A 148 -4.22 13.51 -11.92
C GLU A 148 -4.84 12.27 -11.27
N ALA A 149 -5.55 12.43 -10.15
CA ALA A 149 -6.27 11.34 -9.50
C ALA A 149 -7.34 10.76 -10.42
N GLU A 150 -8.15 11.61 -11.06
CA GLU A 150 -9.16 11.19 -12.02
C GLU A 150 -8.54 10.40 -13.18
N GLU A 151 -7.46 10.88 -13.78
CA GLU A 151 -6.78 10.22 -14.90
C GLU A 151 -6.37 8.79 -14.53
N VAL A 152 -5.63 8.64 -13.43
CA VAL A 152 -5.15 7.34 -12.97
C VAL A 152 -6.31 6.39 -12.65
N LEU A 153 -7.35 6.88 -11.96
CA LEU A 153 -8.47 6.04 -11.51
C LEU A 153 -9.41 5.67 -12.67
N ARG A 154 -9.63 6.57 -13.64
CA ARG A 154 -10.40 6.25 -14.86
C ARG A 154 -9.72 5.21 -15.73
N GLU A 155 -8.39 5.23 -15.82
CA GLU A 155 -7.65 4.18 -16.53
C GLU A 155 -7.66 2.83 -15.79
N LEU A 156 -7.72 2.86 -14.46
CA LEU A 156 -7.74 1.66 -13.63
C LEU A 156 -9.11 0.97 -13.62
N LEU A 157 -10.20 1.75 -13.52
CA LEU A 157 -11.54 1.22 -13.26
C LEU A 157 -11.98 0.11 -14.24
N PRO A 158 -11.82 0.25 -15.59
CA PRO A 158 -12.20 -0.82 -16.52
C PRO A 158 -11.35 -2.10 -16.37
N LYS A 159 -10.08 -1.97 -15.93
CA LYS A 159 -9.20 -3.12 -15.66
C LYS A 159 -9.71 -3.88 -14.43
N MET A 160 -10.09 -3.15 -13.38
CA MET A 160 -10.68 -3.74 -12.16
C MET A 160 -12.02 -4.40 -12.44
N GLN A 161 -12.90 -3.78 -13.24
CA GLN A 161 -14.19 -4.37 -13.63
C GLN A 161 -14.04 -5.68 -14.42
N LYS A 162 -12.94 -5.84 -15.17
CA LYS A 162 -12.65 -7.08 -15.90
C LYS A 162 -12.05 -8.18 -15.02
N GLU A 163 -11.22 -7.79 -14.05
CA GLU A 163 -10.47 -8.72 -13.20
C GLU A 163 -11.26 -9.19 -11.98
N PHE A 164 -12.05 -8.31 -11.38
CA PHE A 164 -12.85 -8.59 -10.21
C PHE A 164 -14.30 -8.88 -10.56
N HIS A 165 -14.97 -9.67 -9.71
CA HIS A 165 -16.42 -9.75 -9.78
C HIS A 165 -17.02 -8.37 -9.45
N GLU A 166 -18.19 -8.07 -9.99
CA GLU A 166 -18.86 -6.76 -9.84
C GLU A 166 -19.06 -6.34 -8.35
N SER A 167 -18.95 -7.29 -7.42
CA SER A 167 -19.15 -7.11 -5.99
C SER A 167 -17.86 -7.17 -5.14
N ASP A 168 -16.68 -6.88 -5.72
CA ASP A 168 -15.41 -6.85 -4.98
C ASP A 168 -15.20 -5.50 -4.25
N PRO A 169 -14.98 -5.48 -2.92
CA PRO A 169 -14.75 -4.24 -2.16
C PRO A 169 -13.63 -3.35 -2.71
N ARG A 170 -12.62 -3.92 -3.38
CA ARG A 170 -11.53 -3.13 -3.98
C ARG A 170 -12.00 -2.31 -5.16
N LEU A 171 -12.94 -2.84 -5.96
CA LEU A 171 -13.56 -2.11 -7.06
C LEU A 171 -14.34 -0.89 -6.52
N LEU A 172 -15.12 -1.10 -5.46
CA LEU A 172 -15.87 -0.03 -4.79
C LEU A 172 -14.95 1.04 -4.19
N GLY A 173 -13.83 0.64 -3.59
CA GLY A 173 -12.79 1.57 -3.12
C GLY A 173 -12.24 2.47 -4.24
N CYS A 174 -11.92 1.90 -5.40
CA CYS A 174 -11.48 2.67 -6.57
C CYS A 174 -12.56 3.65 -7.06
N MET A 175 -13.81 3.22 -7.13
CA MET A 175 -14.94 4.10 -7.49
C MET A 175 -15.09 5.26 -6.50
N ARG A 176 -14.96 5.03 -5.19
CA ARG A 176 -15.01 6.11 -4.17
C ARG A 176 -13.88 7.11 -4.35
N HIS A 177 -12.66 6.66 -4.63
CA HIS A 177 -11.55 7.58 -4.91
C HIS A 177 -11.83 8.39 -6.19
N LEU A 178 -12.43 7.79 -7.22
CA LEU A 178 -12.78 8.52 -8.44
C LEU A 178 -13.88 9.56 -8.17
N MET A 179 -14.89 9.22 -7.37
CA MET A 179 -15.92 10.18 -6.94
C MET A 179 -15.33 11.35 -6.15
N GLU A 180 -14.38 11.10 -5.23
CA GLU A 180 -13.67 12.15 -4.49
C GLU A 180 -12.91 13.08 -5.43
N ALA A 181 -12.26 12.54 -6.47
CA ALA A 181 -11.58 13.34 -7.50
C ALA A 181 -12.59 14.21 -8.29
N LEU A 182 -13.70 13.63 -8.73
CA LEU A 182 -14.74 14.33 -9.49
C LEU A 182 -15.38 15.46 -8.68
N LEU A 183 -15.67 15.24 -7.39
CA LEU A 183 -16.15 16.28 -6.49
C LEU A 183 -15.12 17.41 -6.32
N GLY A 184 -13.84 17.07 -6.16
CA GLY A 184 -12.76 18.05 -6.08
C GLY A 184 -12.60 18.90 -7.35
N LEU A 185 -13.07 18.41 -8.49
CA LEU A 185 -13.14 19.11 -9.78
C LEU A 185 -14.47 19.85 -10.02
N GLY A 186 -15.41 19.79 -9.08
CA GLY A 186 -16.75 20.37 -9.22
C GLY A 186 -17.68 19.61 -10.16
N ARG A 187 -17.34 18.37 -10.54
CA ARG A 187 -18.11 17.52 -11.45
C ARG A 187 -19.12 16.67 -10.67
N VAL A 188 -20.04 17.34 -10.00
CA VAL A 188 -21.01 16.74 -9.06
C VAL A 188 -21.90 15.70 -9.74
N GLU A 189 -22.38 15.99 -10.95
CA GLU A 189 -23.26 15.05 -11.68
C GLU A 189 -22.53 13.76 -12.08
N ASP A 190 -21.27 13.85 -12.50
CA ASP A 190 -20.48 12.66 -12.83
C ASP A 190 -20.22 11.81 -11.58
N ALA A 191 -19.99 12.44 -10.43
CA ALA A 191 -19.85 11.76 -9.15
C ALA A 191 -21.17 11.07 -8.74
N ARG A 192 -22.32 11.72 -8.98
CA ARG A 192 -23.66 11.17 -8.70
C ARG A 192 -23.95 9.92 -9.52
N VAL A 193 -23.71 9.98 -10.83
CA VAL A 193 -23.89 8.82 -11.72
C VAL A 193 -23.01 7.65 -11.25
N LEU A 194 -21.76 7.93 -10.90
CA LEU A 194 -20.84 6.90 -10.41
C LEU A 194 -21.24 6.34 -9.03
N ASN A 195 -21.80 7.18 -8.15
CA ASN A 195 -22.33 6.75 -6.85
C ASN A 195 -23.53 5.82 -7.01
N ASP A 196 -24.46 6.14 -7.93
CA ASP A 196 -25.62 5.29 -8.24
C ASP A 196 -25.20 3.93 -8.79
N GLU A 197 -24.14 3.87 -9.61
CA GLU A 197 -23.53 2.61 -10.05
C GLU A 197 -22.90 1.85 -8.87
N GLY A 198 -22.07 2.54 -8.07
CA GLY A 198 -21.40 1.97 -6.91
C GLY A 198 -22.36 1.42 -5.87
N MET A 199 -23.51 2.07 -5.65
CA MET A 199 -24.54 1.62 -4.71
C MET A 199 -25.18 0.30 -5.14
N LYS A 200 -25.46 0.11 -6.44
CA LYS A 200 -25.98 -1.16 -6.97
C LYS A 200 -25.00 -2.30 -6.72
N LEU A 201 -23.72 -2.02 -6.90
CA LEU A 201 -22.65 -2.98 -6.64
C LEU A 201 -22.49 -3.27 -5.15
N ALA A 202 -22.50 -2.25 -4.28
CA ALA A 202 -22.39 -2.38 -2.83
C ALA A 202 -23.46 -3.31 -2.23
N VAL A 203 -24.72 -3.21 -2.70
CA VAL A 203 -25.81 -4.09 -2.27
C VAL A 203 -25.59 -5.56 -2.65
N SER A 204 -24.83 -5.81 -3.72
CA SER A 204 -24.50 -7.16 -4.20
C SER A 204 -23.29 -7.81 -3.51
N VAL A 205 -22.54 -7.05 -2.69
CA VAL A 205 -21.37 -7.55 -1.96
C VAL A 205 -21.78 -8.63 -0.96
N ASN A 206 -20.83 -9.54 -0.66
CA ASN A 206 -21.01 -10.54 0.39
C ASN A 206 -21.39 -9.89 1.73
N GLU A 207 -22.11 -10.65 2.56
CA GLU A 207 -22.69 -10.14 3.81
C GLU A 207 -21.65 -9.50 4.75
N ALA A 208 -20.42 -10.03 4.78
CA ALA A 208 -19.37 -9.55 5.64
C ALA A 208 -18.89 -8.11 5.34
N HIS A 209 -19.08 -7.63 4.11
CA HIS A 209 -18.64 -6.27 3.71
C HIS A 209 -19.79 -5.36 3.28
N ARG A 210 -20.97 -5.92 3.00
CA ARG A 210 -22.12 -5.19 2.42
C ARG A 210 -22.48 -3.93 3.18
N GLU A 211 -22.64 -4.01 4.50
CA GLU A 211 -23.05 -2.86 5.31
C GLU A 211 -22.03 -1.72 5.23
N ALA A 212 -20.74 -2.04 5.40
CA ALA A 212 -19.65 -1.06 5.33
C ALA A 212 -19.52 -0.41 3.94
N GLU A 213 -19.73 -1.17 2.88
CA GLU A 213 -19.67 -0.64 1.51
C GLU A 213 -20.88 0.25 1.19
N ILE A 214 -22.08 -0.10 1.67
CA ILE A 214 -23.27 0.76 1.54
C ILE A 214 -23.05 2.07 2.31
N GLU A 215 -22.62 1.99 3.57
CA GLU A 215 -22.32 3.17 4.38
C GLU A 215 -21.29 4.07 3.69
N SER A 216 -20.21 3.49 3.18
CA SER A 216 -19.17 4.24 2.44
C SER A 216 -19.70 4.94 1.18
N MET A 217 -20.69 4.35 0.50
CA MET A 217 -21.34 4.98 -0.66
C MET A 217 -22.31 6.08 -0.25
N GLU A 218 -23.05 5.89 0.85
CA GLU A 218 -23.95 6.91 1.42
C GLU A 218 -23.17 8.13 1.91
N GLU A 219 -22.00 7.95 2.53
CA GLU A 219 -21.13 9.07 2.94
C GLU A 219 -20.71 9.94 1.76
N ILE A 220 -20.39 9.33 0.61
CA ILE A 220 -20.06 10.06 -0.61
C ILE A 220 -21.31 10.73 -1.19
N ARG A 221 -22.46 10.06 -1.13
CA ARG A 221 -23.75 10.63 -1.57
C ARG A 221 -24.12 11.88 -0.80
N MET A 222 -23.91 11.90 0.52
CA MET A 222 -24.10 13.10 1.33
C MET A 222 -23.23 14.26 0.83
N LYS A 223 -21.95 14.00 0.53
CA LYS A 223 -21.05 15.03 -0.03
C LYS A 223 -21.47 15.51 -1.41
N ILE A 224 -22.07 14.64 -2.23
CA ILE A 224 -22.64 14.98 -3.54
C ILE A 224 -23.87 15.88 -3.39
N ASP A 225 -24.70 15.62 -2.40
CA ASP A 225 -25.91 16.40 -2.14
C ASP A 225 -25.61 17.78 -1.53
N ASP A 226 -24.50 17.90 -0.80
CA ASP A 226 -24.01 19.14 -0.16
C ASP A 226 -23.18 20.05 -1.09
N ALA A 227 -22.77 19.57 -2.28
CA ALA A 227 -21.87 20.27 -3.22
C ALA A 227 -22.60 21.08 -4.30
#